data_AF-A0A3T0E9S5-F1
#
_entry.id   AF-A0A3T0E9S5-F1
#
_cell.length_a   1.000
_cell.length_b   1.000
_cell.length_c   1.000
_cell.angle_alpha   90.00
_cell.angle_beta   90.00
_cell.angle_gamma   90.00
#
_symmetry.space_group_name_H-M   'P 1'
#
loop_
_entity.id
_entity.type
_entity.pdbx_description
1 polymer ?
#
loop_
_entity_poly.entity_id
_entity_poly.type
_entity_poly.pdbx_seq_one_letter_code
_entity_poly.pdbx_strand_id
1 'polypeptide(L)'
;MSFVRLANPLSFSAAITMVAALNGQGIYAFMGNEHLAQMDPSYHFALGGFPVYVAEANLQTARAYLDVIDRKATERKTIEQTVDDEVRDAEPDCPVCGGESHPRTNWLLTILTNFAVTLTGFPVPSKRRQCVGCGHVWRPAGREPFTPEELGYDPDGPVEGDFVASLKSTLSRIRSIGYEHMQDKQETRHEP
;
A
#
# COMPACT_ATOMS: atom_id res chain seq x y z
N MET A 1 -16.43 19.58 32.48
CA MET A 1 -15.36 19.87 31.50
C MET A 1 -16.00 19.81 30.12
N SER A 2 -16.01 20.93 29.40
CA SER A 2 -16.47 21.01 28.01
C SER A 2 -15.37 20.50 27.08
N PHE A 3 -15.78 19.75 26.06
CA PHE A 3 -14.89 19.28 25.00
C PHE A 3 -15.24 20.01 23.71
N VAL A 4 -14.22 20.47 23.01
CA VAL A 4 -14.37 21.20 21.75
C VAL A 4 -13.63 20.43 20.67
N ARG A 5 -14.20 20.48 19.47
CA ARG A 5 -13.63 19.85 18.30
C ARG A 5 -12.35 20.59 17.87
N LEU A 6 -11.25 19.85 17.79
CA LEU A 6 -9.95 20.39 17.40
C LEU A 6 -9.79 20.45 15.88
N ALA A 7 -10.21 19.39 15.18
CA ALA A 7 -9.97 19.20 13.76
C ALA A 7 -11.22 18.70 13.00
N ASN A 8 -11.20 18.91 11.68
CA ASN A 8 -12.14 18.26 10.77
C ASN A 8 -11.99 16.73 10.82
N PRO A 9 -12.97 15.93 10.38
CA PRO A 9 -12.90 14.49 10.55
C PRO A 9 -11.73 13.96 9.71
N LEU A 10 -10.84 13.20 10.35
CA LEU A 10 -9.61 12.68 9.76
C LEU A 10 -9.79 11.22 9.34
N SER A 11 -8.85 10.69 8.54
CA SER A 11 -8.76 9.23 8.39
C SER A 11 -8.45 8.58 9.74
N PHE A 12 -8.80 7.30 9.90
CA PHE A 12 -8.56 6.56 11.14
C PHE A 12 -7.10 6.63 11.59
N SER A 13 -6.17 6.37 10.66
CA SER A 13 -4.73 6.43 10.92
C SER A 13 -4.28 7.81 11.42
N ALA A 14 -4.69 8.88 10.72
CA ALA A 14 -4.32 10.24 11.09
C ALA A 14 -4.91 10.65 12.44
N ALA A 15 -6.15 10.25 12.73
CA ALA A 15 -6.81 10.53 14.00
C ALA A 15 -6.09 9.81 15.17
N ILE A 16 -5.71 8.53 15.01
CA ILE A 16 -4.95 7.79 16.04
C ILE A 16 -3.61 8.47 16.30
N THR A 17 -2.85 8.78 15.25
CA THR A 17 -1.53 9.41 15.40
C THR A 17 -1.65 10.77 16.09
N MET A 18 -2.66 11.57 15.72
CA MET A 18 -2.91 12.87 16.36
C MET A 18 -3.26 12.73 17.84
N VAL A 19 -4.16 11.82 18.19
CA VAL A 19 -4.56 11.55 19.59
C VAL A 19 -3.36 11.06 20.40
N ALA A 20 -2.57 10.13 19.87
CA ALA A 20 -1.36 9.64 20.53
C ALA A 20 -0.33 10.76 20.76
N ALA A 21 -0.12 11.62 19.76
CA ALA A 21 0.81 12.73 19.86
C ALA A 21 0.39 13.77 20.91
N LEU A 22 -0.90 14.09 20.99
CA LEU A 22 -1.45 15.02 21.99
C LEU A 22 -1.39 14.42 23.40
N ASN A 23 -1.80 13.16 23.56
CA ASN A 23 -1.73 12.47 24.84
C ASN A 23 -0.28 12.31 25.34
N GLY A 24 0.69 12.10 24.44
CA GLY A 24 2.11 12.07 24.76
C GLY A 24 2.67 13.40 25.30
N GLN A 25 2.02 14.52 25.01
CA GLN A 25 2.31 15.85 25.59
C GLN A 25 1.52 16.16 26.86
N GLY A 26 0.73 15.21 27.37
CA GLY A 26 -0.18 15.43 28.50
C GLY A 26 -1.44 16.22 28.14
N ILE A 27 -1.73 16.42 26.85
CA ILE A 27 -2.97 17.04 26.40
C ILE A 27 -3.99 15.93 26.15
N TYR A 28 -4.94 15.77 27.08
CA TYR A 28 -5.98 14.77 26.92
C TYR A 28 -6.83 15.03 25.67
N ALA A 29 -6.76 14.10 24.72
CA ALA A 29 -7.50 14.10 23.48
C ALA A 29 -8.16 12.73 23.25
N PHE A 30 -9.32 12.73 22.59
CA PHE A 30 -10.00 11.50 22.20
C PHE A 30 -10.64 11.63 20.83
N MET A 31 -10.91 10.47 20.23
CA MET A 31 -11.53 10.35 18.92
C MET A 31 -13.04 10.16 19.05
N GLY A 32 -13.82 10.97 18.35
CA GLY A 32 -15.26 10.74 18.21
C GLY A 32 -15.52 9.51 17.34
N ASN A 33 -16.60 8.78 17.63
CA ASN A 33 -17.06 7.62 16.87
C ASN A 33 -16.12 6.40 16.88
N GLU A 34 -15.14 6.34 17.79
CA GLU A 34 -14.20 5.21 17.89
C GLU A 34 -14.94 3.88 18.10
N HIS A 35 -15.94 3.86 18.99
CA HIS A 35 -16.73 2.67 19.27
C HIS A 35 -17.54 2.17 18.06
N LEU A 36 -18.02 3.08 17.21
CA LEU A 36 -18.75 2.70 15.99
C LEU A 36 -17.82 2.01 14.99
N ALA A 37 -16.59 2.50 14.84
CA ALA A 37 -15.59 1.87 13.99
C ALA A 37 -15.08 0.53 14.54
N GLN A 38 -15.08 0.35 15.87
CA GLN A 38 -14.76 -0.94 16.49
C GLN A 38 -15.86 -1.98 16.27
N MET A 39 -17.14 -1.57 16.23
CA MET A 39 -18.27 -2.47 15.96
C MET A 39 -18.30 -2.93 14.50
N ASP A 40 -18.16 -2.00 13.56
CA ASP A 40 -18.10 -2.30 12.15
C ASP A 40 -17.17 -1.30 11.44
N PRO A 41 -16.03 -1.78 10.90
CA PRO A 41 -15.09 -0.93 10.19
C PRO A 41 -15.73 -0.13 9.05
N SER A 42 -16.79 -0.62 8.40
CA SER A 42 -17.43 0.06 7.26
C SER A 42 -18.01 1.43 7.61
N TYR A 43 -18.36 1.69 8.88
CA TYR A 43 -18.87 2.99 9.33
C TYR A 43 -17.86 4.13 9.15
N HIS A 44 -16.56 3.86 9.05
CA HIS A 44 -15.58 4.92 8.82
C HIS A 44 -15.79 5.65 7.50
N PHE A 45 -16.30 4.95 6.47
CA PHE A 45 -16.61 5.54 5.18
C PHE A 45 -17.89 6.38 5.23
N ALA A 46 -18.91 5.91 5.97
CA ALA A 46 -20.20 6.58 6.06
C ALA A 46 -20.15 7.88 6.89
N LEU A 47 -19.29 7.93 7.91
CA LEU A 47 -19.20 9.06 8.83
C LEU A 47 -18.30 10.21 8.32
N GLY A 48 -17.63 10.01 7.18
CA GLY A 48 -16.74 11.02 6.60
C GLY A 48 -15.45 11.25 7.38
N GLY A 49 -15.11 10.34 8.31
CA GLY A 49 -13.89 10.36 9.12
C GLY A 49 -14.14 10.53 10.62
N PHE A 50 -13.05 10.73 11.34
CA PHE A 50 -13.01 10.73 12.80
C PHE A 50 -12.67 12.12 13.35
N PRO A 51 -13.63 12.83 13.97
CA PRO A 51 -13.34 14.10 14.62
C PRO A 51 -12.51 13.87 15.89
N VAL A 52 -11.53 14.74 16.14
CA VAL A 52 -10.72 14.72 17.37
C VAL A 52 -11.20 15.83 18.31
N TYR A 53 -11.41 15.48 19.57
CA TYR A 53 -11.87 16.39 20.62
C TYR A 53 -10.80 16.58 21.69
N VAL A 54 -10.73 17.79 22.23
CA VAL A 54 -9.86 18.17 23.34
C VAL A 54 -10.65 18.98 24.37
N ALA A 55 -10.18 18.99 25.62
CA ALA A 55 -10.75 19.88 26.63
C ALA A 55 -10.63 21.34 26.17
N GLU A 56 -11.68 22.14 26.37
CA GLU A 56 -11.73 23.53 25.91
C GLU A 56 -10.54 24.36 26.42
N ALA A 57 -10.15 24.14 27.69
CA ALA A 57 -9.00 24.80 28.32
C ALA A 57 -7.66 24.52 27.59
N ASN A 58 -7.55 23.39 26.89
CA ASN A 58 -6.32 22.96 26.21
C ASN A 58 -6.36 23.22 24.70
N LEU A 59 -7.42 23.82 24.16
CA LEU A 59 -7.60 23.99 22.72
C LEU A 59 -6.48 24.82 22.09
N GLN A 60 -6.09 25.92 22.73
CA GLN A 60 -5.04 26.80 22.22
C GLN A 60 -3.67 26.09 22.24
N THR A 61 -3.38 25.37 23.33
CA THR A 61 -2.14 24.60 23.50
C THR A 61 -2.04 23.47 22.48
N ALA A 62 -3.14 22.75 22.24
CA ALA A 62 -3.21 21.68 21.27
C ALA A 62 -2.94 22.18 19.84
N ARG A 63 -3.53 23.31 19.44
CA ARG A 63 -3.27 23.93 18.13
C ARG A 63 -1.82 24.34 17.98
N ALA A 64 -1.26 25.03 18.98
CA ALA A 64 0.13 25.47 18.95
C ALA A 64 1.11 24.28 18.82
N TYR A 65 0.83 23.16 19.48
CA TYR A 65 1.65 21.96 19.37
C TYR A 65 1.58 21.31 17.98
N LEU A 66 0.38 21.20 17.40
CA LEU A 66 0.20 20.65 16.06
C LEU A 66 0.90 21.51 14.99
N ASP A 67 0.86 22.83 15.11
CA ASP A 67 1.58 23.74 14.19
C ASP A 67 3.11 23.56 14.25
N VAL A 68 3.66 23.14 15.41
CA VAL A 68 5.10 22.84 15.54
C VAL A 68 5.42 21.50 14.88
N ILE A 69 4.56 20.48 15.03
CA ILE A 69 4.73 19.18 14.37
C ILE A 69 4.67 19.35 12.85
N ASP A 70 3.70 20.09 12.33
CA ASP A 70 3.49 20.25 10.89
C ASP A 70 4.67 20.95 10.21
N ARG A 71 5.23 21.97 10.87
CA ARG A 71 6.48 22.63 10.43
C ARG A 71 7.66 21.66 10.39
N LYS A 72 7.87 20.88 11.47
CA LYS A 72 8.95 19.86 11.51
C LYS A 72 8.76 18.76 10.48
N ALA A 73 7.51 18.35 10.21
CA ALA A 73 7.20 17.36 9.18
C ALA A 73 7.52 17.88 7.77
N THR A 74 7.22 19.15 7.51
CA THR A 74 7.54 19.82 6.24
C THR A 74 9.05 19.91 6.02
N GLU A 75 9.81 20.28 7.05
CA GLU A 75 11.28 20.32 7.01
C GLU A 75 11.86 18.93 6.73
N ARG A 76 11.35 17.89 7.40
CA ARG A 76 11.80 16.51 7.21
C ARG A 76 11.47 15.96 5.82
N LYS A 77 10.29 16.26 5.27
CA LYS A 77 9.88 15.84 3.92
C LYS A 77 10.78 16.43 2.83
N THR A 78 11.26 17.66 3.04
CA THR A 78 12.22 18.31 2.14
C THR A 78 13.55 17.54 2.09
N ILE A 79 13.97 16.97 3.23
CA ILE A 79 15.19 16.18 3.32
C ILE A 79 14.98 14.77 2.74
N GLU A 80 13.86 14.11 3.03
CA GLU A 80 13.57 12.77 2.51
C GLU A 80 13.35 12.75 0.98
N GLN A 81 12.76 13.81 0.38
CA GLN A 81 12.67 13.92 -1.09
C GLN A 81 14.03 13.95 -1.79
N THR A 82 15.08 14.49 -1.13
CA THR A 82 16.44 14.46 -1.72
C THR A 82 17.08 13.08 -1.68
N VAL A 83 16.59 12.17 -0.84
CA VAL A 83 17.10 10.80 -0.73
C VAL A 83 16.32 9.83 -1.64
N ASP A 84 15.02 10.06 -1.84
CA ASP A 84 14.19 9.23 -2.73
C ASP A 84 14.55 9.37 -4.21
N ASP A 85 15.13 10.50 -4.64
CA ASP A 85 15.62 10.66 -6.02
C ASP A 85 16.82 9.75 -6.33
N GLU A 86 17.61 9.34 -5.33
CA GLU A 86 18.73 8.40 -5.49
C GLU A 86 18.29 6.93 -5.43
N VAL A 87 17.09 6.63 -4.90
CA VAL A 87 16.52 5.26 -4.83
C VAL A 87 15.48 5.02 -5.93
N ARG A 88 15.40 5.90 -6.93
CA ARG A 88 14.55 5.75 -8.11
C ARG A 88 15.13 4.75 -9.13
N ASP A 89 15.80 3.71 -8.64
CA ASP A 89 16.22 2.58 -9.44
C ASP A 89 14.98 1.75 -9.85
N ALA A 90 14.73 1.75 -11.16
CA ALA A 90 13.88 0.81 -11.90
C ALA A 90 12.36 1.06 -11.97
N GLU A 91 11.91 2.32 -12.06
CA GLU A 91 10.64 2.53 -12.78
C GLU A 91 10.90 2.36 -14.29
N PRO A 92 10.20 1.44 -14.98
CA PRO A 92 10.46 1.20 -16.40
C PRO A 92 9.98 2.40 -17.22
N ASP A 93 10.90 3.02 -17.93
CA ASP A 93 10.62 4.04 -18.94
C ASP A 93 9.72 3.48 -20.04
N CYS A 94 9.05 4.38 -20.75
CA CYS A 94 8.24 3.97 -21.88
C CYS A 94 9.09 3.29 -22.96
N PRO A 95 8.76 2.06 -23.40
CA PRO A 95 9.52 1.36 -24.44
C PRO A 95 9.46 2.02 -25.82
N VAL A 96 8.56 3.00 -26.01
CA VAL A 96 8.35 3.68 -27.29
C VAL A 96 9.07 5.03 -27.34
N CYS A 97 9.01 5.82 -26.26
CA CYS A 97 9.53 7.19 -26.27
C CYS A 97 10.50 7.52 -25.12
N GLY A 98 10.82 6.56 -24.26
CA GLY A 98 11.67 6.77 -23.08
C GLY A 98 11.10 7.73 -22.03
N GLY A 99 9.84 8.17 -22.19
CA GLY A 99 9.20 9.12 -21.27
C GLY A 99 8.69 8.44 -20.01
N GLU A 100 8.46 9.25 -18.98
CA GLU A 100 7.94 8.82 -17.69
C GLU A 100 6.63 8.04 -17.82
N SER A 101 6.47 7.04 -16.96
CA SER A 101 5.34 6.13 -16.96
C SER A 101 4.63 6.14 -15.61
N HIS A 102 3.31 6.01 -15.61
CA HIS A 102 2.51 5.87 -14.39
C HIS A 102 1.67 4.59 -14.44
N PRO A 103 1.32 4.00 -13.28
CA PRO A 103 0.36 2.90 -13.23
C PRO A 103 -0.99 3.35 -13.80
N ARG A 104 -1.55 2.56 -14.72
CA ARG A 104 -2.87 2.84 -15.30
C ARG A 104 -3.95 2.39 -14.32
N THR A 105 -4.34 3.31 -13.45
CA THR A 105 -5.43 3.07 -12.50
C THR A 105 -6.75 3.44 -13.16
N ASN A 106 -7.49 2.45 -13.68
CA ASN A 106 -8.87 2.69 -14.09
C ASN A 106 -9.77 2.58 -12.85
N TRP A 107 -10.34 3.70 -12.42
CA TRP A 107 -11.18 3.81 -11.22
C TRP A 107 -12.30 2.76 -11.15
N LEU A 108 -12.95 2.47 -12.28
CA LEU A 108 -13.97 1.40 -12.38
C LEU A 108 -13.39 0.02 -12.12
N LEU A 109 -12.18 -0.24 -12.62
CA LEU A 109 -11.46 -1.48 -12.39
C LEU A 109 -11.00 -1.59 -10.94
N THR A 110 -10.59 -0.49 -10.30
CA THR A 110 -10.26 -0.45 -8.87
C THR A 110 -11.47 -0.78 -8.00
N ILE A 111 -12.65 -0.23 -8.33
CA ILE A 111 -13.89 -0.58 -7.62
C ILE A 111 -14.21 -2.06 -7.80
N LEU A 112 -14.20 -2.56 -9.04
CA LEU A 112 -14.51 -3.96 -9.33
C LEU A 112 -13.50 -4.94 -8.71
N THR A 113 -12.21 -4.62 -8.72
CA THR A 113 -11.19 -5.43 -8.05
C THR A 113 -11.36 -5.41 -6.54
N ASN A 114 -11.75 -4.28 -5.94
CA ASN A 114 -12.05 -4.24 -4.51
C ASN A 114 -13.26 -5.10 -4.16
N PHE A 115 -14.36 -4.99 -4.91
CA PHE A 115 -15.51 -5.87 -4.73
C PHE A 115 -15.15 -7.35 -4.92
N ALA A 116 -14.36 -7.68 -5.95
CA ALA A 116 -13.89 -9.03 -6.19
C ALA A 116 -12.97 -9.54 -5.06
N VAL A 117 -12.09 -8.71 -4.51
CA VAL A 117 -11.24 -9.05 -3.35
C VAL A 117 -12.09 -9.35 -2.13
N THR A 118 -13.12 -8.54 -1.87
CA THR A 118 -14.04 -8.78 -0.75
C THR A 118 -14.82 -10.09 -0.91
N LEU A 119 -15.16 -10.47 -2.13
CA LEU A 119 -15.93 -11.69 -2.43
C LEU A 119 -15.08 -12.97 -2.56
N THR A 120 -13.86 -12.87 -3.09
CA THR A 120 -13.03 -14.04 -3.46
C THR A 120 -11.71 -14.11 -2.70
N GLY A 121 -11.37 -13.10 -1.89
CA GLY A 121 -10.15 -13.03 -1.09
C GLY A 121 -8.87 -12.82 -1.90
N PHE A 122 -8.93 -12.70 -3.23
CA PHE A 122 -7.74 -12.64 -4.08
C PHE A 122 -7.60 -11.29 -4.80
N PRO A 123 -6.56 -10.48 -4.51
CA PRO A 123 -6.28 -9.27 -5.26
C PRO A 123 -5.76 -9.64 -6.65
N VAL A 124 -6.46 -9.17 -7.68
CA VAL A 124 -5.99 -9.23 -9.07
C VAL A 124 -5.39 -7.86 -9.43
N PRO A 125 -4.09 -7.61 -9.19
CA PRO A 125 -3.46 -6.35 -9.57
C PRO A 125 -3.33 -6.27 -11.09
N SER A 126 -3.99 -5.28 -11.69
CA SER A 126 -3.71 -4.89 -13.08
C SER A 126 -2.35 -4.18 -13.13
N LYS A 127 -1.28 -4.91 -13.47
CA LYS A 127 0.09 -4.38 -13.61
C LYS A 127 0.30 -3.58 -14.91
N ARG A 128 -0.71 -2.92 -15.47
CA ARG A 128 -0.55 -2.16 -16.72
C ARG A 128 -0.08 -0.73 -16.41
N ARG A 129 0.91 -0.25 -17.14
CA ARG A 129 1.42 1.14 -17.07
C ARG A 129 1.06 1.90 -18.33
N GLN A 130 0.99 3.21 -18.22
CA GLN A 130 0.72 4.15 -19.30
C GLN A 130 1.78 5.25 -19.32
N CYS A 131 2.29 5.59 -20.50
CA CYS A 131 3.23 6.70 -20.66
C CYS A 131 2.50 8.03 -20.60
N VAL A 132 3.09 9.03 -19.92
CA VAL A 132 2.56 10.39 -19.86
C VAL A 132 2.73 11.12 -21.20
N GLY A 133 3.85 10.92 -21.88
CA GLY A 133 4.18 11.61 -23.13
C GLY A 133 3.43 11.08 -24.35
N CYS A 134 3.52 9.77 -24.63
CA CYS A 134 2.96 9.16 -25.84
C CYS A 134 1.64 8.42 -25.62
N GLY A 135 1.20 8.23 -24.37
CA GLY A 135 -0.02 7.49 -24.05
C GLY A 135 0.06 5.97 -24.28
N HIS A 136 1.22 5.43 -24.69
CA HIS A 136 1.40 4.00 -24.90
C HIS A 136 1.15 3.21 -23.60
N VAL A 137 0.51 2.04 -23.72
CA VAL A 137 0.12 1.21 -22.58
C VAL A 137 0.79 -0.15 -22.70
N TRP A 138 1.55 -0.54 -21.67
CA TRP A 138 2.26 -1.81 -21.65
C TRP A 138 2.16 -2.48 -20.29
N ARG A 139 2.56 -3.74 -20.25
CA ARG A 139 2.78 -4.49 -19.01
C ARG A 139 4.30 -4.61 -18.84
N PRO A 140 4.89 -4.11 -17.75
CA PRO A 140 6.31 -4.31 -17.51
C PRO A 140 6.57 -5.81 -17.35
N ALA A 141 7.72 -6.27 -17.86
CA ALA A 141 8.18 -7.62 -17.58
C ALA A 141 8.25 -7.81 -16.06
N GLY A 142 7.94 -9.01 -15.58
CA GLY A 142 8.20 -9.32 -14.17
C GLY A 142 9.69 -9.12 -13.90
N ARG A 143 10.04 -8.54 -12.75
CA ARG A 143 11.43 -8.55 -12.30
C ARG A 143 11.90 -10.01 -12.31
N GLU A 144 13.08 -10.26 -12.87
CA GLU A 144 13.69 -11.58 -12.77
C GLU A 144 13.81 -11.97 -11.29
N PRO A 145 13.65 -13.25 -10.94
CA PRO A 145 13.85 -13.70 -9.57
C PRO A 145 15.21 -13.22 -9.06
N PHE A 146 15.27 -12.82 -7.78
CA PHE A 146 16.52 -12.45 -7.16
C PHE A 146 17.54 -13.58 -7.30
N THR A 147 18.77 -13.22 -7.63
CA THR A 147 19.87 -14.18 -7.75
C THR A 147 20.26 -14.73 -6.37
N PRO A 148 20.81 -15.95 -6.25
CA PRO A 148 21.28 -16.49 -4.98
C PRO A 148 22.29 -15.57 -4.27
N GLU A 149 23.12 -14.85 -5.05
CA GLU A 149 24.07 -13.86 -4.56
C GLU A 149 23.38 -12.66 -3.92
N GLU A 150 22.28 -12.18 -4.49
CA GLU A 150 21.45 -11.10 -3.91
C GLU A 150 20.69 -11.57 -2.66
N LEU A 151 20.26 -12.83 -2.64
CA LEU A 151 19.51 -13.41 -1.52
C LEU A 151 20.40 -13.76 -0.33
N GLY A 152 21.70 -14.00 -0.56
CA GLY A 152 22.63 -14.49 0.47
C GLY A 152 22.35 -15.93 0.92
N TYR A 153 21.47 -16.64 0.22
CA TYR A 153 21.18 -18.06 0.40
C TYR A 153 20.73 -18.68 -0.92
N ASP A 154 20.97 -19.99 -1.09
CA ASP A 154 20.51 -20.74 -2.26
C ASP A 154 19.05 -21.19 -2.04
N PRO A 155 18.08 -20.66 -2.80
CA PRO A 155 16.67 -21.06 -2.68
C PRO A 155 16.42 -22.51 -3.14
N ASP A 156 17.29 -23.04 -4.00
CA ASP A 156 17.17 -24.38 -4.60
C ASP A 156 18.10 -25.41 -3.94
N GLY A 157 18.89 -24.99 -2.95
CA GLY A 157 19.74 -25.88 -2.16
C GLY A 157 18.96 -26.95 -1.39
N PRO A 158 19.62 -28.06 -1.00
CA PRO A 158 19.01 -29.11 -0.18
C PRO A 158 18.65 -28.53 1.19
N VAL A 159 17.36 -28.52 1.50
CA VAL A 159 16.83 -27.96 2.75
C VAL A 159 16.60 -29.10 3.73
N GLU A 160 17.38 -29.20 4.79
CA GLU A 160 17.20 -30.21 5.83
C GLU A 160 16.06 -29.80 6.78
N GLY A 161 14.99 -30.61 6.85
CA GLY A 161 13.91 -30.47 7.83
C GLY A 161 12.51 -30.83 7.30
N ASP A 162 11.81 -31.73 8.02
CA ASP A 162 10.48 -32.26 7.65
C ASP A 162 9.39 -31.19 7.48
N PHE A 163 9.47 -30.08 8.22
CA PHE A 163 8.52 -28.97 8.13
C PHE A 163 8.58 -28.26 6.77
N VAL A 164 9.77 -28.17 6.19
CA VAL A 164 10.01 -27.45 4.94
C VAL A 164 9.60 -28.29 3.73
N ALA A 165 9.73 -29.62 3.81
CA ALA A 165 9.21 -30.53 2.79
C ALA A 165 7.68 -30.40 2.64
N SER A 166 6.98 -30.30 3.78
CA SER A 166 5.53 -30.04 3.81
C SER A 166 5.17 -28.68 3.19
N LEU A 167 5.93 -27.63 3.51
CA LEU A 167 5.72 -26.28 2.97
C LEU A 167 6.03 -26.18 1.46
N LYS A 168 7.12 -26.80 0.99
CA LYS A 168 7.46 -26.90 -0.45
C LYS A 168 6.39 -27.66 -1.22
N SER A 169 5.85 -28.77 -0.69
CA SER A 169 4.77 -29.52 -1.33
C SER A 169 3.46 -28.71 -1.44
N THR A 170 3.21 -27.85 -0.46
CA THR A 170 2.03 -26.99 -0.42
C THR A 170 2.17 -25.82 -1.39
N LEU A 171 3.34 -25.18 -1.43
CA LEU A 171 3.63 -24.07 -2.35
C LEU A 171 3.77 -24.52 -3.81
N SER A 172 4.29 -25.73 -4.07
CA SER A 172 4.38 -26.27 -5.43
C SER A 172 2.99 -26.57 -6.01
N ARG A 173 2.05 -27.09 -5.19
CA ARG A 173 0.64 -27.24 -5.56
C ARG A 173 -0.05 -25.92 -5.86
N ILE A 174 0.30 -24.85 -5.15
CA ILE A 174 -0.25 -23.51 -5.42
C ILE A 174 0.32 -22.91 -6.71
N ARG A 175 1.61 -23.18 -7.02
CA ARG A 175 2.24 -22.74 -8.28
C ARG A 175 1.79 -23.54 -9.51
N SER A 176 1.49 -24.83 -9.38
CA SER A 176 1.09 -25.67 -10.54
C SER A 176 -0.29 -25.33 -11.08
N ILE A 177 -1.19 -24.75 -10.26
CA ILE A 177 -2.52 -24.28 -10.71
C ILE A 177 -2.40 -23.14 -11.76
N GLY A 178 -1.25 -22.47 -11.88
CA GLY A 178 -1.03 -21.38 -12.82
C GLY A 178 -0.25 -21.71 -14.11
N TYR A 179 0.34 -22.91 -14.23
CA TYR A 179 1.30 -23.21 -15.31
C TYR A 179 0.86 -24.30 -16.31
N GLU A 180 -0.18 -25.08 -16.04
CA GLU A 180 -0.59 -26.16 -16.94
C GLU A 180 -1.26 -25.68 -18.25
N HIS A 181 -1.55 -24.38 -18.41
CA HIS A 181 -2.26 -23.88 -19.58
C HIS A 181 -1.41 -23.26 -20.70
N MET A 182 -0.07 -23.30 -20.60
CA MET A 182 0.81 -22.75 -21.64
C MET A 182 1.60 -23.78 -22.47
N GLN A 183 1.74 -25.03 -22.01
CA GLN A 183 2.50 -26.03 -22.78
C GLN A 183 1.73 -26.61 -23.98
N ASP A 184 0.40 -26.73 -23.91
CA ASP A 184 -0.41 -27.27 -25.01
C ASP A 184 -0.49 -26.38 -26.27
N LYS A 185 -0.09 -25.11 -26.20
CA LYS A 185 -0.18 -24.18 -27.36
C LYS A 185 1.08 -24.07 -28.19
N GLN A 186 2.22 -24.62 -27.75
CA GLN A 186 3.46 -24.57 -28.53
C GLN A 186 3.71 -25.81 -29.40
N GLU A 187 3.09 -26.96 -29.12
CA GLU A 187 3.34 -28.18 -29.91
C GLU A 187 2.56 -28.28 -31.23
N THR A 188 1.55 -27.44 -31.49
CA THR A 188 0.71 -27.57 -32.70
C THR A 188 1.12 -26.69 -33.90
N ARG A 189 2.32 -26.09 -33.91
CA ARG A 189 2.77 -25.20 -35.00
C ARG A 189 3.99 -25.67 -35.80
N HIS A 190 4.46 -26.89 -35.60
CA HIS A 190 5.53 -27.46 -36.41
C HIS A 190 5.17 -28.86 -36.88
N GLU A 191 4.35 -28.94 -37.93
CA GLU A 191 4.52 -29.99 -38.94
C GLU A 191 4.50 -29.34 -40.33
N PRO A 192 5.42 -29.75 -41.23
CA PRO A 192 5.60 -29.19 -42.58
C PRO A 192 4.50 -29.59 -43.57
#